data_AF-A0A7V7ZCF2-F1
#
_entry.id   AF-A0A7V7ZCF2-F1
#
_cell.length_a   1.000
_cell.length_b   1.000
_cell.length_c   1.000
_cell.angle_alpha   90.00
_cell.angle_beta   90.00
_cell.angle_gamma   90.00
#
_symmetry.space_group_name_H-M   'P 1'
#
loop_
_entity.id
_entity.type
_entity.pdbx_description
1 polymer ?
#
loop_
_entity_poly.entity_id
_entity_poly.type
_entity_poly.pdbx_seq_one_letter_code
_entity_poly.pdbx_strand_id
1 'polypeptide(L)'
;MTSPLFAPVPGFDQPIAVLKHCHDKIRKQLATLQKLPGYLNQEGNTEQAQQAARAVLQYFNKAAHLHHADEEQDLMPMLQATASGDDAALLATLVPEILADHQRMDAAWAVLRPELEAIADGSGTQLSTDGVRDFASAYQAHMEKEEGQLAPMAKRLFSAQQMAQLGTAMQRRRGIAPDEAPADKHDAAATLAAMRTDYLHSSLSESDVLADPVAQFQKWFEEAVQAQVGEPNAMTLSTVGADGKPASRIVLIKQYDQRGFTWYTNYHSDKGQQLEHNPNAALLFFWRELERQVRIEGTVVKTTAAESDDYFNVRPLQSRLSAIASHQSAPIADRAALEANYETVAASAGETPARPAHWGGYRLQPERIEFWQGRRSRFHDRIVFTREADGQWSVQRLQP
;
A
#
# COMPACT_ATOMS: atom_id res chain seq x y z
N MET A 1 -8.93 27.97 2.93
CA MET A 1 -8.31 26.70 3.36
C MET A 1 -9.35 25.60 3.15
N THR A 2 -9.23 24.86 2.05
CA THR A 2 -10.15 23.76 1.70
C THR A 2 -9.75 22.52 2.49
N SER A 3 -10.61 22.05 3.40
CA SER A 3 -10.43 20.76 4.06
C SER A 3 -10.43 19.63 3.02
N PRO A 4 -9.49 18.68 3.09
CA PRO A 4 -9.45 17.56 2.15
C PRO A 4 -10.71 16.69 2.28
N LEU A 5 -11.18 16.14 1.14
CA LEU A 5 -12.35 15.25 1.05
C LEU A 5 -12.20 13.95 1.85
N PHE A 6 -10.96 13.59 2.20
CA PHE A 6 -10.63 12.45 3.06
C PHE A 6 -9.55 12.89 4.05
N ALA A 7 -9.72 12.55 5.33
CA ALA A 7 -8.64 12.70 6.29
C ALA A 7 -7.51 11.73 5.89
N PRO A 8 -6.26 12.20 5.70
CA PRO A 8 -5.15 11.30 5.41
C PRO A 8 -4.97 10.29 6.56
N VAL A 9 -4.52 9.08 6.23
CA VAL A 9 -4.10 8.11 7.26
C VAL A 9 -2.99 8.77 8.08
N PRO A 10 -3.13 8.88 9.41
CA PRO A 10 -2.13 9.55 10.23
C PRO A 10 -0.80 8.79 10.15
N GLY A 11 0.29 9.55 10.05
CA GLY A 11 1.64 9.01 10.14
C GLY A 11 2.03 8.74 11.60
N PHE A 12 3.13 8.01 11.78
CA PHE A 12 3.66 7.69 13.12
C PHE A 12 4.33 8.89 13.80
N ASP A 13 4.50 10.01 13.09
CA ASP A 13 4.78 11.33 13.67
C ASP A 13 3.61 11.85 14.54
N GLN A 14 2.42 11.22 14.43
CA GLN A 14 1.22 11.51 15.23
C GLN A 14 0.68 10.22 15.88
N PRO A 15 1.39 9.61 16.83
CA PRO A 15 1.06 8.27 17.36
C PRO A 15 -0.35 8.17 17.97
N ILE A 16 -0.82 9.21 18.67
CA ILE A 16 -2.17 9.22 19.23
C ILE A 16 -3.25 9.29 18.13
N ALA A 17 -2.96 9.93 16.99
CA ALA A 17 -3.86 9.91 15.85
C ALA A 17 -3.88 8.53 15.18
N VAL A 18 -2.74 7.81 15.16
CA VAL A 18 -2.67 6.41 14.70
C VAL A 18 -3.55 5.48 15.54
N LEU A 19 -3.47 5.56 16.88
CA LEU A 19 -4.34 4.78 17.78
C LEU A 19 -5.82 5.08 17.52
N LYS A 20 -6.20 6.36 17.43
CA LYS A 20 -7.57 6.75 17.07
C LYS A 20 -7.99 6.17 15.71
N HIS A 21 -7.10 6.18 14.72
CA HIS A 21 -7.38 5.61 13.41
C HIS A 21 -7.57 4.08 13.47
N CYS A 22 -6.85 3.39 14.35
CA CYS A 22 -7.11 1.98 14.65
C CYS A 22 -8.51 1.78 15.27
N HIS A 23 -8.95 2.64 16.19
CA HIS A 23 -10.31 2.58 16.75
C HIS A 23 -11.39 2.75 15.68
N ASP A 24 -11.19 3.69 14.75
CA ASP A 24 -12.12 3.90 13.64
C ASP A 24 -12.22 2.66 12.72
N LYS A 25 -11.13 1.88 12.60
CA LYS A 25 -11.15 0.57 11.90
C LYS A 25 -11.79 -0.53 12.73
N ILE A 26 -11.51 -0.61 14.04
CA ILE A 26 -12.15 -1.55 14.98
C ILE A 26 -13.67 -1.38 14.91
N ARG A 27 -14.19 -0.16 15.01
CA ARG A 27 -15.63 0.14 14.91
C ARG A 27 -16.26 -0.38 13.63
N LYS A 28 -15.57 -0.24 12.48
CA LYS A 28 -16.06 -0.76 11.19
C LYS A 28 -16.14 -2.29 11.18
N GLN A 29 -15.14 -2.96 11.74
CA GLN A 29 -15.12 -4.42 11.82
C GLN A 29 -16.17 -4.95 12.80
N LEU A 30 -16.34 -4.29 13.96
CA LEU A 30 -17.41 -4.62 14.90
C LEU A 30 -18.79 -4.42 14.30
N ALA A 31 -19.02 -3.33 13.56
CA ALA A 31 -20.30 -3.11 12.86
C ALA A 31 -20.57 -4.18 11.80
N THR A 32 -19.54 -4.72 11.16
CA THR A 32 -19.66 -5.85 10.22
C THR A 32 -20.01 -7.13 10.98
N LEU A 33 -19.28 -7.42 12.06
CA LEU A 33 -19.51 -8.57 12.92
C LEU A 33 -20.91 -8.58 13.55
N GLN A 34 -21.41 -7.44 14.00
CA GLN A 34 -22.76 -7.29 14.58
C GLN A 34 -23.89 -7.57 13.58
N LYS A 35 -23.67 -7.32 12.28
CA LYS A 35 -24.66 -7.58 11.23
C LYS A 35 -24.67 -9.05 10.79
N LEU A 36 -23.55 -9.74 10.96
CA LEU A 36 -23.33 -11.07 10.41
C LEU A 36 -24.31 -12.14 10.93
N PRO A 37 -24.66 -12.22 12.23
CA PRO A 37 -25.67 -13.18 12.70
C PRO A 37 -27.03 -13.01 12.02
N GLY A 38 -27.47 -11.76 11.85
CA GLY A 38 -28.73 -11.45 11.17
C GLY A 38 -28.71 -11.82 9.70
N TYR A 39 -27.59 -11.55 9.01
CA TYR A 39 -27.39 -11.92 7.62
C TYR A 39 -27.38 -13.45 7.44
N LEU A 40 -26.65 -14.19 8.29
CA LEU A 40 -26.59 -15.65 8.24
C LEU A 40 -27.98 -16.29 8.43
N ASN A 41 -28.80 -15.72 9.31
CA ASN A 41 -30.17 -16.20 9.54
C ASN A 41 -31.11 -15.97 8.35
N GLN A 42 -30.85 -14.93 7.54
CA GLN A 42 -31.71 -14.56 6.41
C GLN A 42 -31.25 -15.22 5.09
N GLU A 43 -29.95 -15.17 4.82
CA GLU A 43 -29.35 -15.49 3.52
C GLU A 43 -28.47 -16.75 3.56
N GLY A 44 -28.15 -17.27 4.77
CA GLY A 44 -27.22 -18.38 4.95
C GLY A 44 -25.75 -17.99 4.74
N ASN A 45 -24.88 -18.99 4.65
CA ASN A 45 -23.43 -18.79 4.48
C ASN A 45 -23.03 -18.60 2.99
N THR A 46 -23.45 -17.48 2.43
CA THR A 46 -23.11 -17.06 1.06
C THR A 46 -21.64 -16.62 0.94
N GLU A 47 -21.11 -16.48 -0.28
CA GLU A 47 -19.76 -15.92 -0.51
C GLU A 47 -19.56 -14.55 0.18
N GLN A 48 -20.63 -13.74 0.26
CA GLN A 48 -20.60 -12.45 0.94
C GLN A 48 -20.42 -12.62 2.46
N ALA A 49 -21.11 -13.59 3.08
CA ALA A 49 -20.93 -13.91 4.50
C ALA A 49 -19.52 -14.43 4.79
N GLN A 50 -19.00 -15.31 3.91
CA GLN A 50 -17.64 -15.82 4.01
C GLN A 50 -16.61 -14.70 3.90
N GLN A 51 -16.78 -13.78 2.96
CA GLN A 51 -15.88 -12.63 2.77
C GLN A 51 -15.91 -11.70 3.99
N ALA A 52 -17.10 -11.43 4.55
CA ALA A 52 -17.24 -10.64 5.77
C ALA A 52 -16.52 -11.31 6.95
N ALA A 53 -16.69 -12.62 7.14
CA ALA A 53 -16.00 -13.38 8.18
C ALA A 53 -14.47 -13.35 8.02
N ARG A 54 -13.96 -13.57 6.79
CA ARG A 54 -12.52 -13.47 6.48
C ARG A 54 -11.95 -12.08 6.80
N ALA A 55 -12.68 -11.01 6.46
CA ALA A 55 -12.24 -9.65 6.75
C ALA A 55 -12.15 -9.37 8.26
N VAL A 56 -13.15 -9.82 9.03
CA VAL A 56 -13.15 -9.70 10.51
C VAL A 56 -12.01 -10.49 11.12
N LEU A 57 -11.82 -11.76 10.70
CA LEU A 57 -10.72 -12.63 11.15
C LEU A 57 -9.35 -12.01 10.86
N GLN A 58 -9.12 -11.55 9.62
CA GLN A 58 -7.86 -10.95 9.20
C GLN A 58 -7.50 -9.74 10.08
N TYR A 59 -8.50 -8.93 10.43
CA TYR A 59 -8.27 -7.76 11.24
C TYR A 59 -7.96 -8.11 12.70
N PHE A 60 -8.82 -8.87 13.37
CA PHE A 60 -8.67 -9.14 14.80
C PHE A 60 -7.54 -10.14 15.12
N ASN A 61 -7.18 -11.04 14.21
CA ASN A 61 -6.03 -11.94 14.42
C ASN A 61 -4.66 -11.26 14.33
N LYS A 62 -4.59 -10.02 13.83
CA LYS A 62 -3.30 -9.34 13.60
C LYS A 62 -3.29 -7.90 14.10
N ALA A 63 -4.18 -7.05 13.58
CA ALA A 63 -4.13 -5.61 13.82
C ALA A 63 -4.52 -5.24 15.27
N ALA A 64 -5.47 -5.95 15.87
CA ALA A 64 -5.91 -5.69 17.24
C ALA A 64 -4.80 -6.00 18.28
N HIS A 65 -4.08 -7.10 18.12
CA HIS A 65 -2.96 -7.42 19.03
C HIS A 65 -1.83 -6.39 18.97
N LEU A 66 -1.58 -5.81 17.80
CA LEU A 66 -0.58 -4.74 17.64
C LEU A 66 -1.03 -3.45 18.34
N HIS A 67 -2.33 -3.16 18.35
CA HIS A 67 -2.93 -2.03 19.04
C HIS A 67 -2.76 -2.16 20.56
N HIS A 68 -3.23 -3.27 21.16
CA HIS A 68 -3.04 -3.52 22.60
C HIS A 68 -1.56 -3.47 23.00
N ALA A 69 -0.66 -3.99 22.16
CA ALA A 69 0.76 -3.95 22.44
C ALA A 69 1.36 -2.52 22.36
N ASP A 70 0.81 -1.62 21.54
CA ASP A 70 1.17 -0.19 21.58
C ASP A 70 0.79 0.45 22.91
N GLU A 71 -0.35 0.08 23.48
CA GLU A 71 -0.77 0.55 24.79
C GLU A 71 0.06 -0.03 25.92
N GLU A 72 0.14 -1.36 25.99
CA GLU A 72 0.72 -2.08 27.12
C GLU A 72 2.22 -1.88 27.26
N GLN A 73 2.93 -1.81 26.14
CA GLN A 73 4.39 -1.83 26.16
C GLN A 73 5.00 -0.42 26.10
N ASP A 74 4.28 0.56 25.55
CA ASP A 74 4.81 1.90 25.35
C ASP A 74 3.93 2.99 25.98
N LEU A 75 2.67 3.14 25.56
CA LEU A 75 1.84 4.28 25.98
C LEU A 75 1.61 4.30 27.51
N MET A 76 1.13 3.19 28.08
CA MET A 76 0.81 3.12 29.51
C MET A 76 2.05 3.22 30.40
N PRO A 77 3.16 2.48 30.14
CA PRO A 77 4.39 2.64 30.91
C PRO A 77 4.96 4.06 30.82
N MET A 78 4.92 4.69 29.64
CA MET A 78 5.40 6.05 29.46
C MET A 78 4.53 7.08 30.19
N LEU A 79 3.19 6.89 30.18
CA LEU A 79 2.27 7.70 30.98
C LEU A 79 2.53 7.54 32.48
N GLN A 80 2.69 6.32 32.98
CA GLN A 80 3.00 6.04 34.37
C GLN A 80 4.32 6.66 34.82
N ALA A 81 5.33 6.70 33.94
CA ALA A 81 6.62 7.32 34.23
C ALA A 81 6.57 8.86 34.20
N THR A 82 5.59 9.46 33.50
CA THR A 82 5.52 10.91 33.28
C THR A 82 4.50 11.60 34.18
N ALA A 83 3.40 10.93 34.50
CA ALA A 83 2.29 11.49 35.26
C ALA A 83 2.65 11.77 36.73
N SER A 84 2.02 12.80 37.29
CA SER A 84 2.13 13.15 38.72
C SER A 84 0.79 13.68 39.23
N GLY A 85 0.62 13.74 40.56
CA GLY A 85 -0.62 14.21 41.17
C GLY A 85 -1.85 13.39 40.75
N ASP A 86 -2.92 14.09 40.39
CA ASP A 86 -4.21 13.48 40.03
C ASP A 86 -4.11 12.55 38.81
N ASP A 87 -3.23 12.84 37.85
CA ASP A 87 -3.03 11.98 36.67
C ASP A 87 -2.44 10.62 37.05
N ALA A 88 -1.49 10.61 38.00
CA ALA A 88 -0.89 9.37 38.48
C ALA A 88 -1.91 8.54 39.29
N ALA A 89 -2.76 9.20 40.08
CA ALA A 89 -3.84 8.54 40.82
C ALA A 89 -4.89 7.94 39.87
N LEU A 90 -5.24 8.65 38.79
CA LEU A 90 -6.14 8.15 37.76
C LEU A 90 -5.54 6.94 37.02
N LEU A 91 -4.26 7.01 36.60
CA LEU A 91 -3.59 5.88 35.93
C LEU A 91 -3.49 4.64 36.81
N ALA A 92 -3.32 4.80 38.13
CA ALA A 92 -3.29 3.68 39.07
C ALA A 92 -4.62 2.89 39.09
N THR A 93 -5.73 3.54 38.74
CA THR A 93 -7.04 2.90 38.60
C THR A 93 -7.27 2.41 37.16
N LEU A 94 -6.94 3.25 36.18
CA LEU A 94 -7.29 3.05 34.78
C LEU A 94 -6.48 1.94 34.09
N VAL A 95 -5.18 1.83 34.38
CA VAL A 95 -4.31 0.84 33.72
C VAL A 95 -4.75 -0.60 34.04
N PRO A 96 -5.02 -0.99 35.30
CA PRO A 96 -5.58 -2.32 35.60
C PRO A 96 -6.91 -2.60 34.89
N GLU A 97 -7.78 -1.60 34.77
CA GLU A 97 -9.07 -1.75 34.08
C GLU A 97 -8.89 -2.01 32.58
N ILE A 98 -7.96 -1.31 31.93
CA ILE A 98 -7.66 -1.48 30.50
C ILE A 98 -7.05 -2.87 30.25
N LEU A 99 -6.11 -3.30 31.09
CA LEU A 99 -5.53 -4.65 31.00
C LEU A 99 -6.59 -5.74 31.21
N ALA A 100 -7.54 -5.53 32.11
CA ALA A 100 -8.67 -6.44 32.30
C ALA A 100 -9.59 -6.46 31.07
N ASP A 101 -9.82 -5.31 30.43
CA ASP A 101 -10.58 -5.25 29.17
C ASP A 101 -9.89 -6.04 28.05
N HIS A 102 -8.56 -5.91 27.89
CA HIS A 102 -7.80 -6.70 26.90
C HIS A 102 -7.96 -8.20 27.11
N GLN A 103 -7.84 -8.67 28.36
CA GLN A 103 -8.06 -10.07 28.69
C GLN A 103 -9.49 -10.54 28.38
N ARG A 104 -10.49 -9.68 28.65
CA ARG A 104 -11.89 -9.95 28.31
C ARG A 104 -12.09 -10.05 26.79
N MET A 105 -11.45 -9.18 26.01
CA MET A 105 -11.51 -9.23 24.55
C MET A 105 -10.87 -10.50 24.01
N ASP A 106 -9.70 -10.90 24.51
CA ASP A 106 -9.02 -12.12 24.08
C ASP A 106 -9.88 -13.36 24.40
N ALA A 107 -10.50 -13.41 25.59
CA ALA A 107 -11.40 -14.48 25.97
C ALA A 107 -12.66 -14.54 25.07
N ALA A 108 -13.29 -13.40 24.81
CA ALA A 108 -14.45 -13.32 23.92
C ALA A 108 -14.08 -13.67 22.47
N TRP A 109 -12.89 -13.27 22.00
CA TRP A 109 -12.38 -13.63 20.67
C TRP A 109 -12.13 -15.13 20.54
N ALA A 110 -11.57 -15.77 21.59
CA ALA A 110 -11.34 -17.21 21.59
C ALA A 110 -12.63 -18.04 21.41
N VAL A 111 -13.78 -17.49 21.83
CA VAL A 111 -15.10 -18.09 21.62
C VAL A 111 -15.60 -17.86 20.20
N LEU A 112 -15.50 -16.64 19.68
CA LEU A 112 -16.02 -16.28 18.35
C LEU A 112 -15.17 -16.76 17.18
N ARG A 113 -13.85 -16.84 17.36
CA ARG A 113 -12.92 -17.14 16.28
C ARG A 113 -13.22 -18.46 15.57
N PRO A 114 -13.44 -19.61 16.27
CA PRO A 114 -13.78 -20.87 15.59
C PRO A 114 -15.10 -20.81 14.81
N GLU A 115 -16.10 -20.07 15.31
CA GLU A 115 -17.37 -19.88 14.62
C GLU A 115 -17.17 -19.08 13.32
N LEU A 116 -16.39 -18.01 13.38
CA LEU A 116 -16.03 -17.20 12.21
C LEU A 116 -15.16 -17.97 11.21
N GLU A 117 -14.25 -18.83 11.67
CA GLU A 117 -13.44 -19.70 10.80
C GLU A 117 -14.32 -20.67 10.01
N ALA A 118 -15.29 -21.32 10.67
CA ALA A 118 -16.26 -22.19 10.02
C ALA A 118 -17.19 -21.43 9.05
N ILE A 119 -17.53 -20.18 9.34
CA ILE A 119 -18.27 -19.34 8.37
C ILE A 119 -17.35 -19.02 7.19
N ALA A 120 -16.11 -18.61 7.44
CA ALA A 120 -15.16 -18.20 6.41
C ALA A 120 -14.77 -19.31 5.43
N ASP A 121 -14.79 -20.58 5.83
CA ASP A 121 -14.48 -21.72 4.96
C ASP A 121 -15.72 -22.37 4.30
N GLY A 122 -16.92 -21.89 4.64
CA GLY A 122 -18.18 -22.40 4.10
C GLY A 122 -18.78 -23.57 4.89
N SER A 123 -18.15 -24.05 5.95
CA SER A 123 -18.57 -25.25 6.69
C SER A 123 -19.61 -24.99 7.80
N GLY A 124 -19.73 -23.75 8.28
CA GLY A 124 -20.61 -23.35 9.37
C GLY A 124 -21.61 -22.24 9.00
N THR A 125 -22.74 -22.18 9.69
CA THR A 125 -23.77 -21.15 9.51
C THR A 125 -24.20 -20.49 10.82
N GLN A 126 -23.55 -20.84 11.94
CA GLN A 126 -23.93 -20.39 13.28
C GLN A 126 -22.86 -19.41 13.80
N LEU A 127 -23.33 -18.29 14.34
CA LEU A 127 -22.50 -17.28 15.01
C LEU A 127 -23.24 -16.82 16.28
N SER A 128 -22.58 -16.91 17.43
CA SER A 128 -23.17 -16.58 18.72
C SER A 128 -23.52 -15.10 18.80
N THR A 129 -24.82 -14.78 18.87
CA THR A 129 -25.27 -13.38 18.99
C THR A 129 -24.83 -12.76 20.32
N ASP A 130 -24.86 -13.55 21.39
CA ASP A 130 -24.38 -13.10 22.71
C ASP A 130 -22.86 -12.95 22.72
N GLY A 131 -22.11 -13.88 22.11
CA GLY A 131 -20.66 -13.74 21.96
C GLY A 131 -20.27 -12.48 21.18
N VAL A 132 -20.97 -12.20 20.07
CA VAL A 132 -20.76 -10.98 19.28
C VAL A 132 -21.08 -9.72 20.08
N ARG A 133 -22.16 -9.73 20.87
CA ARG A 133 -22.53 -8.62 21.74
C ARG A 133 -21.47 -8.39 22.80
N ASP A 134 -21.02 -9.45 23.46
CA ASP A 134 -20.02 -9.38 24.53
C ASP A 134 -18.69 -8.84 24.00
N PHE A 135 -18.22 -9.35 22.87
CA PHE A 135 -16.99 -8.91 22.21
C PHE A 135 -17.07 -7.43 21.78
N ALA A 136 -18.16 -7.02 21.14
CA ALA A 136 -18.35 -5.64 20.73
C ALA A 136 -18.45 -4.69 21.92
N SER A 137 -19.13 -5.10 22.99
CA SER A 137 -19.27 -4.30 24.22
C SER A 137 -17.93 -4.11 24.93
N ALA A 138 -17.06 -5.14 24.93
CA ALA A 138 -15.73 -5.06 25.53
C ALA A 138 -14.88 -4.03 24.81
N TYR A 139 -14.81 -4.09 23.47
CA TYR A 139 -14.08 -3.08 22.68
C TYR A 139 -14.63 -1.67 22.84
N GLN A 140 -15.96 -1.51 22.89
CA GLN A 140 -16.56 -0.19 23.06
C GLN A 140 -16.19 0.43 24.42
N ALA A 141 -16.35 -0.32 25.51
CA ALA A 141 -16.03 0.15 26.84
C ALA A 141 -14.54 0.51 26.99
N HIS A 142 -13.67 -0.29 26.38
CA HIS A 142 -12.24 -0.03 26.36
C HIS A 142 -11.89 1.24 25.56
N MET A 143 -12.35 1.36 24.31
CA MET A 143 -12.07 2.55 23.50
C MET A 143 -12.59 3.85 24.15
N GLU A 144 -13.70 3.79 24.89
CA GLU A 144 -14.24 4.94 25.65
C GLU A 144 -13.26 5.41 26.73
N LYS A 145 -12.62 4.48 27.46
CA LYS A 145 -11.57 4.80 28.45
C LYS A 145 -10.35 5.44 27.79
N GLU A 146 -9.92 4.88 26.66
CA GLU A 146 -8.72 5.36 25.98
C GLU A 146 -8.91 6.73 25.34
N GLU A 147 -9.99 6.91 24.58
CA GLU A 147 -10.29 8.18 23.92
C GLU A 147 -10.70 9.27 24.91
N GLY A 148 -11.34 8.90 26.02
CA GLY A 148 -11.79 9.81 27.06
C GLY A 148 -10.70 10.23 28.04
N GLN A 149 -9.75 9.34 28.35
CA GLN A 149 -8.78 9.55 29.44
C GLN A 149 -7.31 9.43 28.96
N LEU A 150 -6.89 8.28 28.41
CA LEU A 150 -5.47 8.06 28.08
C LEU A 150 -4.97 8.97 26.95
N ALA A 151 -5.69 9.07 25.83
CA ALA A 151 -5.25 9.84 24.68
C ALA A 151 -5.17 11.36 24.97
N PRO A 152 -6.15 11.99 25.65
CA PRO A 152 -6.02 13.38 26.11
C PRO A 152 -4.86 13.57 27.10
N MET A 153 -4.65 12.63 28.02
CA MET A 153 -3.56 12.68 28.99
C MET A 153 -2.20 12.62 28.30
N ALA A 154 -2.01 11.70 27.35
CA ALA A 154 -0.77 11.58 26.58
C ALA A 154 -0.47 12.85 25.76
N LYS A 155 -1.48 13.42 25.10
CA LYS A 155 -1.35 14.69 24.36
C LYS A 155 -0.93 15.86 25.26
N ARG A 156 -1.35 15.86 26.52
CA ARG A 156 -1.03 16.92 27.49
C ARG A 156 0.34 16.72 28.14
N LEU A 157 0.70 15.47 28.46
CA LEU A 157 1.88 15.17 29.28
C LEU A 157 3.14 14.87 28.48
N PHE A 158 3.04 14.28 27.29
CA PHE A 158 4.23 13.88 26.55
C PHE A 158 4.91 15.05 25.86
N SER A 159 6.23 15.11 26.02
CA SER A 159 7.11 15.95 25.20
C SER A 159 7.15 15.48 23.74
N ALA A 160 7.67 16.34 22.85
CA ALA A 160 7.90 15.97 21.46
C ALA A 160 8.80 14.73 21.30
N GLN A 161 9.82 14.59 22.16
CA GLN A 161 10.72 13.43 22.16
C GLN A 161 9.97 12.14 22.55
N GLN A 162 9.11 12.22 23.57
CA GLN A 162 8.29 11.08 24.00
C GLN A 162 7.27 10.67 22.94
N MET A 163 6.63 11.64 22.27
CA MET A 163 5.76 11.37 21.13
C MET A 163 6.53 10.68 19.98
N ALA A 164 7.74 11.16 19.65
CA ALA A 164 8.58 10.52 18.65
C ALA A 164 9.01 9.10 19.05
N GLN A 165 9.34 8.89 20.33
CA GLN A 165 9.67 7.56 20.87
C GLN A 165 8.50 6.60 20.75
N LEU A 166 7.29 7.03 21.11
CA LEU A 166 6.07 6.24 20.97
C LEU A 166 5.81 5.87 19.50
N GLY A 167 5.86 6.87 18.59
CA GLY A 167 5.71 6.65 17.15
C GLY A 167 6.73 5.65 16.59
N THR A 168 8.00 5.80 17.00
CA THR A 168 9.08 4.89 16.62
C THR A 168 8.82 3.46 17.12
N ALA A 169 8.34 3.29 18.36
CA ALA A 169 8.03 1.98 18.90
C ALA A 169 6.87 1.30 18.13
N MET A 170 5.81 2.06 17.83
CA MET A 170 4.69 1.62 17.00
C MET A 170 5.14 1.21 15.59
N GLN A 171 6.09 1.93 14.99
CA GLN A 171 6.70 1.58 13.70
C GLN A 171 7.49 0.27 13.78
N ARG A 172 8.39 0.14 14.77
CA ARG A 172 9.20 -1.08 14.97
C ARG A 172 8.32 -2.31 15.14
N ARG A 173 7.26 -2.21 15.94
CA ARG A 173 6.29 -3.30 16.18
C ARG A 173 5.60 -3.76 14.89
N ARG A 174 5.48 -2.87 13.91
CA ARG A 174 4.89 -3.12 12.59
C ARG A 174 5.93 -3.45 11.52
N GLY A 175 7.21 -3.60 11.87
CA GLY A 175 8.30 -3.84 10.91
C GLY A 175 8.55 -2.66 9.96
N ILE A 176 8.17 -1.45 10.37
CA ILE A 176 8.40 -0.21 9.63
C ILE A 176 9.67 0.42 10.20
N ALA A 177 10.67 0.67 9.36
CA ALA A 177 11.87 1.39 9.78
C ALA A 177 11.47 2.81 10.19
N PRO A 178 11.92 3.33 11.34
CA PRO A 178 11.59 4.68 11.75
C PRO A 178 12.22 5.73 10.83
N ASP A 179 11.50 6.83 10.62
CA ASP A 179 12.04 8.04 9.99
C ASP A 179 12.97 8.71 11.02
N GLU A 180 14.29 8.67 10.79
CA GLU A 180 15.25 9.33 11.67
C GLU A 180 15.32 10.84 11.42
N ALA A 181 15.10 11.64 12.47
CA ALA A 181 15.57 13.03 12.56
C ALA A 181 17.00 13.07 13.14
N PRO A 182 17.84 14.07 12.79
CA PRO A 182 19.27 13.87 12.64
C PRO A 182 20.10 14.19 13.89
N ALA A 183 21.03 13.31 14.25
CA ALA A 183 22.29 13.69 14.90
C ALA A 183 23.39 12.63 14.70
N ASP A 184 24.53 13.13 14.19
CA ASP A 184 25.90 12.60 14.20
C ASP A 184 26.25 11.24 13.55
N LYS A 185 26.72 11.37 12.30
CA LYS A 185 27.77 10.59 11.61
C LYS A 185 28.04 9.16 12.14
N HIS A 186 27.05 8.28 12.04
CA HIS A 186 27.31 6.86 11.90
C HIS A 186 27.77 6.57 10.47
N ASP A 187 28.72 5.65 10.32
CA ASP A 187 29.21 5.17 9.03
C ASP A 187 28.05 4.57 8.23
N ALA A 188 27.43 5.41 7.39
CA ALA A 188 26.26 5.07 6.60
C ALA A 188 26.50 3.86 5.70
N ALA A 189 27.75 3.61 5.28
CA ALA A 189 28.09 2.45 4.46
C ALA A 189 27.96 1.14 5.27
N ALA A 190 28.38 1.13 6.53
CA ALA A 190 28.28 -0.04 7.40
C ALA A 190 26.83 -0.35 7.80
N THR A 191 26.03 0.69 8.08
CA THR A 191 24.59 0.55 8.39
C THR A 191 23.79 0.07 7.18
N LEU A 192 24.08 0.57 5.97
CA LEU A 192 23.46 0.08 4.73
C LEU A 192 23.76 -1.40 4.49
N ALA A 193 24.99 -1.86 4.75
CA ALA A 193 25.36 -3.27 4.60
C ALA A 193 24.60 -4.21 5.57
N ALA A 194 24.17 -3.69 6.72
CA ALA A 194 23.47 -4.43 7.76
C ALA A 194 21.93 -4.48 7.57
N MET A 195 21.35 -3.62 6.73
CA MET A 195 19.92 -3.65 6.40
C MET A 195 19.59 -4.92 5.61
N ARG A 196 19.03 -5.93 6.29
CA ARG A 196 18.65 -7.22 5.70
C ARG A 196 17.22 -7.56 6.10
N THR A 197 16.38 -7.80 5.10
CA THR A 197 15.04 -8.37 5.28
C THR A 197 15.10 -9.84 4.86
N ASP A 198 14.64 -10.73 5.74
CA ASP A 198 14.47 -12.14 5.39
C ASP A 198 13.13 -12.35 4.69
N TYR A 199 13.17 -12.90 3.48
CA TYR A 199 12.00 -13.13 2.64
C TYR A 199 11.35 -14.49 2.97
N LEU A 200 10.04 -14.50 3.22
CA LEU A 200 9.31 -15.63 3.81
C LEU A 200 8.07 -16.11 3.04
N HIS A 201 7.65 -15.41 1.98
CA HIS A 201 6.26 -15.53 1.51
C HIS A 201 5.97 -16.67 0.51
N SER A 202 6.88 -17.09 -0.40
CA SER A 202 6.60 -18.12 -1.42
C SER A 202 7.86 -18.68 -2.13
N SER A 203 7.74 -19.76 -2.91
CA SER A 203 8.77 -20.28 -3.85
C SER A 203 8.31 -20.17 -5.29
N LEU A 204 9.25 -20.17 -6.24
CA LEU A 204 8.95 -20.16 -7.68
C LEU A 204 9.84 -21.16 -8.45
N SER A 205 9.20 -22.06 -9.20
CA SER A 205 9.84 -22.99 -10.12
C SER A 205 9.40 -22.84 -11.56
N GLU A 206 10.16 -23.46 -12.46
CA GLU A 206 9.93 -23.54 -13.90
C GLU A 206 8.57 -24.19 -14.21
N SER A 207 8.11 -25.11 -13.36
CA SER A 207 6.79 -25.73 -13.47
C SER A 207 5.65 -24.88 -12.88
N ASP A 208 5.96 -23.86 -12.07
CA ASP A 208 4.96 -22.98 -11.45
C ASP A 208 4.56 -21.80 -12.35
N VAL A 209 5.39 -21.50 -13.36
CA VAL A 209 5.13 -20.41 -14.30
C VAL A 209 4.30 -20.87 -15.50
N LEU A 210 3.44 -19.98 -15.99
CA LEU A 210 2.72 -20.20 -17.24
C LEU A 210 3.69 -20.08 -18.43
N ALA A 211 3.39 -20.79 -19.52
CA ALA A 211 4.23 -20.79 -20.73
C ALA A 211 4.27 -19.42 -21.44
N ASP A 212 3.19 -18.65 -21.33
CA ASP A 212 3.12 -17.28 -21.82
C ASP A 212 3.49 -16.30 -20.69
N PRO A 213 4.58 -15.52 -20.83
CA PRO A 213 4.99 -14.59 -19.79
C PRO A 213 4.03 -13.42 -19.57
N VAL A 214 3.23 -13.03 -20.57
CA VAL A 214 2.22 -11.97 -20.38
C VAL A 214 1.07 -12.52 -19.52
N ALA A 215 0.67 -13.77 -19.75
CA ALA A 215 -0.30 -14.45 -18.88
C ALA A 215 0.27 -14.65 -17.47
N GLN A 216 1.55 -14.99 -17.34
CA GLN A 216 2.21 -15.09 -16.03
C GLN A 216 2.24 -13.74 -15.30
N PHE A 217 2.50 -12.64 -16.01
CA PHE A 217 2.41 -11.29 -15.44
C PHE A 217 0.98 -10.99 -14.96
N GLN A 218 -0.03 -11.31 -15.77
CA GLN A 218 -1.44 -11.10 -15.41
C GLN A 218 -1.78 -11.81 -14.10
N LYS A 219 -1.44 -13.10 -13.97
CA LYS A 219 -1.63 -13.88 -12.74
C LYS A 219 -1.02 -13.17 -11.52
N TRP A 220 0.24 -12.76 -11.63
CA TRP A 220 0.93 -12.08 -10.54
C TRP A 220 0.39 -10.68 -10.23
N PHE A 221 -0.07 -9.94 -11.24
CA PHE A 221 -0.71 -8.65 -11.07
C PHE A 221 -2.05 -8.78 -10.34
N GLU A 222 -2.87 -9.77 -10.70
CA GLU A 222 -4.13 -10.09 -9.99
C GLU A 222 -3.87 -10.49 -8.54
N GLU A 223 -2.85 -11.29 -8.27
CA GLU A 223 -2.41 -11.63 -6.91
C GLU A 223 -1.97 -10.38 -6.12
N ALA A 224 -1.26 -9.43 -6.76
CA ALA A 224 -0.89 -8.15 -6.14
C ALA A 224 -2.10 -7.28 -5.79
N VAL A 225 -3.12 -7.26 -6.64
CA VAL A 225 -4.40 -6.57 -6.37
C VAL A 225 -5.14 -7.24 -5.21
N GLN A 226 -5.25 -8.58 -5.22
CA GLN A 226 -5.91 -9.34 -4.15
C GLN A 226 -5.20 -9.17 -2.80
N ALA A 227 -3.87 -9.10 -2.81
CA ALA A 227 -3.04 -8.83 -1.64
C ALA A 227 -3.06 -7.36 -1.17
N GLN A 228 -3.80 -6.48 -1.86
CA GLN A 228 -3.91 -5.05 -1.56
C GLN A 228 -2.54 -4.35 -1.50
N VAL A 229 -1.62 -4.73 -2.39
CA VAL A 229 -0.34 -4.04 -2.57
C VAL A 229 -0.60 -2.56 -2.85
N GLY A 230 0.20 -1.66 -2.26
CA GLY A 230 0.09 -0.23 -2.53
C GLY A 230 0.41 0.10 -4.00
N GLU A 231 -0.55 0.65 -4.73
CA GLU A 231 -0.44 1.06 -6.14
C GLU A 231 0.22 -0.03 -7.04
N PRO A 232 -0.41 -1.21 -7.21
CA PRO A 232 0.23 -2.37 -7.87
C PRO A 232 0.54 -2.13 -9.35
N ASN A 233 -0.08 -1.11 -9.95
CA ASN A 233 0.15 -0.63 -11.31
C ASN A 233 1.27 0.42 -11.44
N ALA A 234 1.93 0.81 -10.35
CA ALA A 234 3.14 1.61 -10.41
C ALA A 234 4.34 0.77 -10.87
N MET A 235 5.12 1.34 -11.79
CA MET A 235 6.34 0.73 -12.30
C MET A 235 7.45 1.77 -12.44
N THR A 236 8.69 1.36 -12.19
CA THR A 236 9.87 2.17 -12.55
C THR A 236 10.17 1.99 -14.03
N LEU A 237 10.13 3.08 -14.79
CA LEU A 237 10.56 3.13 -16.18
C LEU A 237 11.99 3.67 -16.27
N SER A 238 12.90 2.86 -16.79
CA SER A 238 14.29 3.23 -17.07
C SER A 238 14.52 3.40 -18.57
N THR A 239 15.12 4.52 -18.95
CA THR A 239 15.43 4.91 -20.34
C THR A 239 16.85 5.46 -20.40
N VAL A 240 17.44 5.52 -21.59
CA VAL A 240 18.83 5.96 -21.78
C VAL A 240 18.88 7.22 -22.65
N GLY A 241 19.59 8.24 -22.19
CA GLY A 241 19.82 9.47 -22.95
C GLY A 241 20.84 9.32 -24.07
N ALA A 242 20.90 10.33 -24.94
CA ALA A 242 21.86 10.38 -26.05
C ALA A 242 23.33 10.41 -25.59
N ASP A 243 23.58 10.78 -24.33
CA ASP A 243 24.88 10.72 -23.68
C ASP A 243 25.19 9.35 -23.06
N GLY A 244 24.34 8.34 -23.31
CA GLY A 244 24.46 6.99 -22.78
C GLY A 244 24.08 6.85 -21.29
N LYS A 245 23.60 7.92 -20.63
CA LYS A 245 23.25 7.86 -19.21
C LYS A 245 21.83 7.34 -18.99
N PRO A 246 21.62 6.37 -18.09
CA PRO A 246 20.29 5.91 -17.72
C PRO A 246 19.60 6.95 -16.82
N ALA A 247 18.28 7.03 -16.94
CA ALA A 247 17.41 7.77 -16.03
C ALA A 247 16.18 6.93 -15.71
N SER A 248 15.69 7.02 -14.47
CA SER A 248 14.55 6.25 -13.98
C SER A 248 13.50 7.16 -13.35
N ARG A 249 12.23 6.79 -13.46
CA ARG A 249 11.09 7.45 -12.80
C ARG A 249 9.92 6.50 -12.68
N ILE A 250 9.00 6.77 -11.75
CA ILE A 250 7.74 6.03 -11.66
C ILE A 250 6.78 6.49 -12.75
N VAL A 251 6.13 5.53 -13.39
CA VAL A 251 4.97 5.71 -14.26
C VAL A 251 3.93 4.65 -13.92
N LEU A 252 2.69 4.85 -14.37
CA LEU A 252 1.62 3.89 -14.13
C LEU A 252 1.33 3.12 -15.41
N ILE A 253 1.33 1.79 -15.34
CA ILE A 253 0.78 0.98 -16.43
C ILE A 253 -0.72 1.22 -16.53
N LYS A 254 -1.21 1.30 -17.77
CA LYS A 254 -2.65 1.49 -18.07
C LYS A 254 -3.24 0.33 -18.83
N GLN A 255 -2.46 -0.36 -19.65
CA GLN A 255 -2.87 -1.54 -20.39
C GLN A 255 -1.69 -2.48 -20.54
N TYR A 256 -1.96 -3.79 -20.56
CA TYR A 256 -1.01 -4.80 -21.00
C TYR A 256 -1.77 -5.85 -21.81
N ASP A 257 -1.17 -6.33 -22.89
CA ASP A 257 -1.66 -7.43 -23.71
C ASP A 257 -0.48 -8.05 -24.49
N GLN A 258 -0.75 -8.95 -25.43
CA GLN A 258 0.27 -9.61 -26.26
C GLN A 258 1.14 -8.64 -27.08
N ARG A 259 0.68 -7.40 -27.30
CA ARG A 259 1.44 -6.34 -27.99
C ARG A 259 2.44 -5.67 -27.04
N GLY A 260 2.23 -5.77 -25.73
CA GLY A 260 3.15 -5.26 -24.71
C GLY A 260 2.50 -4.39 -23.63
N PHE A 261 3.34 -3.61 -22.93
CA PHE A 261 2.99 -2.88 -21.71
C PHE A 261 2.88 -1.39 -22.00
N THR A 262 1.70 -0.79 -21.78
CA THR A 262 1.36 0.56 -22.25
C THR A 262 1.20 1.55 -21.09
N TRP A 263 1.83 2.72 -21.23
CA TRP A 263 1.67 3.88 -20.34
C TRP A 263 1.52 5.16 -21.17
N TYR A 264 1.09 6.25 -20.54
CA TYR A 264 0.85 7.53 -21.22
C TYR A 264 1.67 8.64 -20.59
N THR A 265 2.19 9.55 -21.41
CA THR A 265 3.12 10.59 -20.96
C THR A 265 3.15 11.78 -21.92
N ASN A 266 3.97 12.78 -21.59
CA ASN A 266 4.30 13.88 -22.49
C ASN A 266 5.54 13.50 -23.33
N TYR A 267 5.39 13.50 -24.65
CA TYR A 267 6.44 13.17 -25.62
C TYR A 267 7.63 14.13 -25.58
N HIS A 268 7.45 15.36 -25.10
CA HIS A 268 8.54 16.34 -24.95
C HIS A 268 9.27 16.26 -23.60
N SER A 269 8.83 15.41 -22.67
CA SER A 269 9.54 15.20 -21.40
C SER A 269 10.89 14.52 -21.60
N ASP A 270 11.75 14.50 -20.57
CA ASP A 270 13.07 13.85 -20.67
C ASP A 270 12.96 12.41 -21.14
N LYS A 271 12.02 11.63 -20.57
CA LYS A 271 11.80 10.24 -20.97
C LYS A 271 11.32 10.13 -22.44
N GLY A 272 10.54 11.11 -22.90
CA GLY A 272 10.04 11.14 -24.27
C GLY A 272 11.15 11.42 -25.27
N GLN A 273 12.03 12.39 -24.97
CA GLN A 273 13.22 12.69 -25.77
C GLN A 273 14.23 11.54 -25.75
N GLN A 274 14.43 10.91 -24.59
CA GLN A 274 15.28 9.72 -24.45
C GLN A 274 14.76 8.56 -25.31
N LEU A 275 13.45 8.29 -25.29
CA LEU A 275 12.82 7.22 -26.07
C LEU A 275 12.82 7.50 -27.59
N GLU A 276 12.73 8.77 -27.99
CA GLU A 276 12.87 9.14 -29.40
C GLU A 276 14.28 8.85 -29.93
N HIS A 277 15.30 9.05 -29.09
CA HIS A 277 16.69 8.77 -29.44
C HIS A 277 17.05 7.28 -29.35
N ASN A 278 16.64 6.63 -28.26
CA ASN A 278 16.90 5.24 -27.97
C ASN A 278 15.61 4.56 -27.50
N PRO A 279 14.98 3.71 -28.33
CA PRO A 279 13.71 3.10 -27.99
C PRO A 279 13.84 1.96 -26.96
N ASN A 280 15.05 1.58 -26.55
CA ASN A 280 15.25 0.54 -25.55
C ASN A 280 14.92 1.06 -24.16
N ALA A 281 14.10 0.31 -23.42
CA ALA A 281 13.74 0.64 -22.05
C ALA A 281 13.58 -0.60 -21.17
N ALA A 282 13.56 -0.38 -19.86
CA ALA A 282 13.25 -1.40 -18.87
C ALA A 282 12.14 -0.92 -17.93
N LEU A 283 11.20 -1.83 -17.62
CA LEU A 283 10.17 -1.67 -16.61
C LEU A 283 10.50 -2.55 -15.41
N LEU A 284 10.34 -2.01 -14.20
CA LEU A 284 10.45 -2.77 -12.95
C LEU A 284 9.20 -2.56 -12.11
N PHE A 285 8.50 -3.65 -11.85
CA PHE A 285 7.48 -3.75 -10.82
C PHE A 285 8.11 -4.31 -9.55
N PHE A 286 7.84 -3.69 -8.40
CA PHE A 286 8.26 -4.19 -7.09
C PHE A 286 7.07 -4.21 -6.15
N TRP A 287 6.54 -5.40 -5.91
CA TRP A 287 5.45 -5.62 -4.96
C TRP A 287 6.05 -6.12 -3.66
N ARG A 288 6.43 -5.16 -2.81
CA ARG A 288 7.16 -5.39 -1.57
C ARG A 288 6.45 -6.39 -0.66
N GLU A 289 5.14 -6.27 -0.52
CA GLU A 289 4.29 -7.08 0.36
C GLU A 289 4.23 -8.55 -0.07
N LEU A 290 4.49 -8.82 -1.35
CA LEU A 290 4.58 -10.17 -1.90
C LEU A 290 6.02 -10.65 -2.10
N GLU A 291 6.99 -9.79 -1.80
CA GLU A 291 8.42 -10.07 -2.02
C GLU A 291 8.69 -10.45 -3.48
N ARG A 292 8.06 -9.76 -4.42
CA ARG A 292 8.13 -10.05 -5.85
C ARG A 292 8.64 -8.87 -6.65
N GLN A 293 9.38 -9.20 -7.69
CA GLN A 293 9.75 -8.25 -8.74
C GLN A 293 9.42 -8.84 -10.10
N VAL A 294 8.96 -7.97 -11.01
CA VAL A 294 8.89 -8.30 -12.44
C VAL A 294 9.72 -7.27 -13.19
N ARG A 295 10.71 -7.76 -13.95
CA ARG A 295 11.54 -6.95 -14.84
C ARG A 295 11.16 -7.24 -16.27
N ILE A 296 10.92 -6.18 -17.05
CA ILE A 296 10.54 -6.30 -18.46
C ILE A 296 11.47 -5.41 -19.27
N GLU A 297 12.13 -5.96 -20.26
CA GLU A 297 13.07 -5.28 -21.14
C GLU A 297 12.60 -5.43 -22.59
N GLY A 298 12.78 -4.38 -23.39
CA GLY A 298 12.49 -4.43 -24.82
C GLY A 298 12.40 -3.05 -25.48
N THR A 299 11.82 -3.04 -26.68
CA THR A 299 11.72 -1.86 -27.54
C THR A 299 10.39 -1.12 -27.34
N VAL A 300 10.43 0.20 -27.26
CA VAL A 300 9.26 1.06 -27.08
C VAL A 300 8.80 1.67 -28.38
N VAL A 301 7.48 1.62 -28.62
CA VAL A 301 6.80 2.26 -29.77
C VAL A 301 5.72 3.23 -29.29
N LYS A 302 5.44 4.28 -30.07
CA LYS A 302 4.28 5.16 -29.81
C LYS A 302 2.99 4.39 -30.10
N THR A 303 1.98 4.58 -29.26
CA THR A 303 0.62 4.10 -29.58
C THR A 303 0.02 4.94 -30.70
N THR A 304 -1.08 4.46 -31.29
CA THR A 304 -1.80 5.24 -32.29
C THR A 304 -2.37 6.52 -31.69
N ALA A 305 -2.63 7.53 -32.55
CA ALA A 305 -3.31 8.76 -32.13
C ALA A 305 -4.69 8.45 -31.53
N ALA A 306 -5.45 7.52 -32.14
CA ALA A 306 -6.74 7.08 -31.66
C ALA A 306 -6.67 6.44 -30.26
N GLU A 307 -5.75 5.51 -30.01
CA GLU A 307 -5.54 4.93 -28.67
C GLU A 307 -5.19 6.02 -27.63
N SER A 308 -4.43 7.04 -28.04
CA SER A 308 -4.09 8.18 -27.19
C SER A 308 -5.29 9.10 -26.91
N ASP A 309 -6.13 9.35 -27.92
CA ASP A 309 -7.36 10.15 -27.78
C ASP A 309 -8.37 9.44 -26.87
N ASP A 310 -8.60 8.15 -27.07
CA ASP A 310 -9.50 7.33 -26.26
C ASP A 310 -9.12 7.38 -24.78
N TYR A 311 -7.84 7.12 -24.48
CA TYR A 311 -7.37 7.18 -23.10
C TYR A 311 -7.34 8.61 -22.54
N PHE A 312 -7.03 9.63 -23.36
CA PHE A 312 -7.05 11.02 -22.91
C PHE A 312 -8.46 11.43 -22.47
N ASN A 313 -9.49 11.07 -23.25
CA ASN A 313 -10.86 11.50 -23.05
C ASN A 313 -11.50 10.94 -21.78
N VAL A 314 -11.09 9.76 -21.31
CA VAL A 314 -11.60 9.16 -20.07
C VAL A 314 -10.90 9.69 -18.80
N ARG A 315 -9.84 10.49 -18.94
CA ARG A 315 -9.14 11.09 -17.79
C ARG A 315 -10.00 12.18 -17.14
N PRO A 316 -9.90 12.35 -15.80
CA PRO A 316 -10.53 13.49 -15.12
C PRO A 316 -10.17 14.80 -15.79
N LEU A 317 -11.13 15.74 -15.88
CA LEU A 317 -10.93 17.03 -16.57
C LEU A 317 -9.66 17.74 -16.10
N GLN A 318 -9.44 17.83 -14.78
CA GLN A 318 -8.24 18.45 -14.21
C GLN A 318 -6.94 17.78 -14.70
N SER A 319 -6.93 16.46 -14.87
CA SER A 319 -5.77 15.74 -15.41
C SER A 319 -5.52 16.04 -16.90
N ARG A 320 -6.59 16.23 -17.67
CA ARG A 320 -6.52 16.65 -19.08
C ARG A 320 -5.96 18.08 -19.18
N LEU A 321 -6.47 19.01 -18.38
CA LEU A 321 -6.01 20.40 -18.31
C LEU A 321 -4.53 20.48 -17.90
N SER A 322 -4.11 19.76 -16.86
CA SER A 322 -2.70 19.73 -16.44
C SER A 322 -1.77 19.17 -17.52
N ALA A 323 -2.24 18.19 -18.31
CA ALA A 323 -1.45 17.65 -19.42
C ALA A 323 -1.25 18.66 -20.56
N ILE A 324 -2.19 19.58 -20.74
CA ILE A 324 -2.11 20.67 -21.74
C ILE A 324 -1.23 21.81 -21.21
N ALA A 325 -1.39 22.18 -19.94
CA ALA A 325 -0.70 23.31 -19.32
C ALA A 325 0.79 23.04 -19.02
N SER A 326 1.16 21.78 -18.79
CA SER A 326 2.51 21.42 -18.32
C SER A 326 3.45 21.06 -19.46
N HIS A 327 4.53 21.83 -19.58
CA HIS A 327 5.74 21.42 -20.30
C HIS A 327 6.58 20.49 -19.42
N GLN A 328 6.15 19.23 -19.29
CA GLN A 328 6.78 18.25 -18.39
C GLN A 328 8.31 18.17 -18.62
N SER A 329 9.08 18.20 -17.53
CA SER A 329 10.56 18.27 -17.48
C SER A 329 11.20 19.62 -17.83
N ALA A 330 10.47 20.58 -18.38
CA ALA A 330 11.03 21.91 -18.63
C ALA A 330 11.18 22.70 -17.30
N PRO A 331 12.22 23.56 -17.18
CA PRO A 331 12.34 24.46 -16.04
C PRO A 331 11.17 25.45 -16.01
N ILE A 332 10.75 25.81 -14.80
CA ILE A 332 9.74 26.84 -14.55
C ILE A 332 10.21 27.70 -13.38
N ALA A 333 9.87 28.99 -13.39
CA ALA A 333 10.39 29.96 -12.42
C ALA A 333 10.03 29.57 -10.98
N ASP A 334 8.76 29.25 -10.74
CA ASP A 334 8.24 28.89 -9.43
C ASP A 334 6.87 28.19 -9.54
N ARG A 335 6.29 27.91 -8.37
CA ARG A 335 4.97 27.30 -8.23
C ARG A 335 3.84 28.19 -8.77
N ALA A 336 3.92 29.52 -8.58
CA ALA A 336 2.88 30.43 -9.01
C ALA A 336 2.79 30.49 -10.54
N ALA A 337 3.93 30.46 -11.23
CA ALA A 337 3.98 30.33 -12.69
C ALA A 337 3.33 29.02 -13.19
N LEU A 338 3.51 27.91 -12.46
CA LEU A 338 2.86 26.64 -12.80
C LEU A 338 1.34 26.72 -12.69
N GLU A 339 0.85 27.33 -11.61
CA GLU A 339 -0.58 27.53 -11.35
C GLU A 339 -1.21 28.47 -12.37
N ALA A 340 -0.53 29.57 -12.72
CA ALA A 340 -0.97 30.50 -13.76
C ALA A 340 -1.11 29.84 -15.14
N ASN A 341 -0.18 28.94 -15.52
CA ASN A 341 -0.29 28.16 -16.75
C ASN A 341 -1.54 27.27 -16.74
N TYR A 342 -1.82 26.62 -15.61
CA TYR A 342 -3.00 25.78 -15.45
C TYR A 342 -4.28 26.61 -15.56
N GLU A 343 -4.37 27.75 -14.87
CA GLU A 343 -5.54 28.63 -14.89
C GLU A 343 -5.82 29.19 -16.29
N THR A 344 -4.77 29.57 -17.02
CA THR A 344 -4.88 30.05 -18.41
C THR A 344 -5.52 29.00 -19.33
N VAL A 345 -5.09 27.74 -19.19
CA VAL A 345 -5.68 26.62 -19.95
C VAL A 345 -7.09 26.32 -19.46
N ALA A 346 -7.32 26.28 -18.15
CA ALA A 346 -8.63 25.98 -17.57
C ALA A 346 -9.70 27.01 -18.00
N ALA A 347 -9.33 28.28 -18.14
CA ALA A 347 -10.24 29.35 -18.58
C ALA A 347 -10.61 29.26 -20.07
N SER A 348 -9.80 28.60 -20.90
CA SER A 348 -9.95 28.61 -22.37
C SER A 348 -10.34 27.25 -22.97
N ALA A 349 -10.11 26.14 -22.28
CA ALA A 349 -10.19 24.81 -22.87
C ALA A 349 -11.58 24.13 -22.80
N GLY A 350 -12.53 24.69 -22.04
CA GLY A 350 -13.89 24.14 -21.88
C GLY A 350 -13.95 22.81 -21.12
N GLU A 351 -15.06 22.09 -21.25
CA GLU A 351 -15.32 20.82 -20.53
C GLU A 351 -14.74 19.57 -21.23
N THR A 352 -14.47 19.69 -22.53
CA THR A 352 -13.98 18.60 -23.39
C THR A 352 -12.72 19.02 -24.15
N PRO A 353 -11.64 19.37 -23.43
CA PRO A 353 -10.41 19.78 -24.08
C PRO A 353 -9.86 18.64 -24.96
N ALA A 354 -9.39 18.97 -26.16
CA ALA A 354 -8.76 18.01 -27.05
C ALA A 354 -7.37 17.60 -26.52
N ARG A 355 -6.94 16.38 -26.83
CA ARG A 355 -5.59 15.92 -26.52
C ARG A 355 -4.55 16.79 -27.24
N PRO A 356 -3.54 17.33 -26.55
CA PRO A 356 -2.47 18.06 -27.22
C PRO A 356 -1.54 17.08 -27.96
N ALA A 357 -0.97 17.50 -29.11
CA ALA A 357 -0.12 16.65 -29.95
C ALA A 357 1.12 16.09 -29.24
N HIS A 358 1.61 16.79 -28.22
CA HIS A 358 2.77 16.40 -27.42
C HIS A 358 2.44 15.39 -26.30
N TRP A 359 1.19 14.92 -26.18
CA TRP A 359 0.79 13.95 -25.17
C TRP A 359 0.23 12.68 -25.81
N GLY A 360 0.60 11.51 -25.30
CA GLY A 360 0.03 10.25 -25.78
C GLY A 360 0.69 9.02 -25.17
N GLY A 361 0.40 7.86 -25.76
CA GLY A 361 0.84 6.57 -25.26
C GLY A 361 2.19 6.12 -25.83
N TYR A 362 2.89 5.35 -25.00
CA TYR A 362 4.00 4.49 -25.38
C TYR A 362 3.67 3.04 -24.99
N ARG A 363 4.17 2.09 -25.76
CA ARG A 363 4.07 0.65 -25.51
C ARG A 363 5.43 0.01 -25.60
N LEU A 364 5.85 -0.67 -24.54
CA LEU A 364 7.03 -1.52 -24.58
C LEU A 364 6.65 -2.90 -25.09
N GLN A 365 7.28 -3.31 -26.19
CA GLN A 365 7.19 -4.65 -26.74
C GLN A 365 8.24 -5.53 -26.04
N PRO A 366 7.83 -6.53 -25.25
CA PRO A 366 8.77 -7.27 -24.42
C PRO A 366 9.64 -8.20 -25.27
N GLU A 367 10.92 -8.19 -24.98
CA GLU A 367 11.93 -9.12 -25.51
C GLU A 367 12.46 -10.02 -24.40
N ARG A 368 12.40 -9.56 -23.15
CA ARG A 368 12.79 -10.32 -21.96
C ARG A 368 11.90 -9.97 -20.79
N ILE A 369 11.40 -10.99 -20.08
CA ILE A 369 10.59 -10.84 -18.87
C ILE A 369 11.16 -11.73 -17.77
N GLU A 370 11.55 -11.15 -16.65
CA GLU A 370 12.08 -11.89 -15.49
C GLU A 370 11.13 -11.76 -14.29
N PHE A 371 10.77 -12.92 -13.76
CA PHE A 371 10.00 -13.09 -12.53
C PHE A 371 10.95 -13.46 -11.40
N TRP A 372 10.99 -12.60 -10.39
CA TRP A 372 11.84 -12.79 -9.21
C TRP A 372 10.96 -12.95 -7.97
N GLN A 373 11.26 -13.95 -7.17
CA GLN A 373 10.59 -14.24 -5.90
C GLN A 373 11.61 -14.27 -4.76
N GLY A 374 11.35 -13.49 -3.72
CA GLY A 374 12.14 -13.47 -2.50
C GLY A 374 12.18 -14.84 -1.82
N ARG A 375 13.37 -15.23 -1.35
CA ARG A 375 13.62 -16.49 -0.62
C ARG A 375 14.58 -16.21 0.53
N ARG A 376 14.54 -17.09 1.52
CA ARG A 376 15.50 -17.09 2.64
C ARG A 376 16.94 -17.20 2.13
N SER A 377 17.89 -16.70 2.93
CA SER A 377 19.33 -16.82 2.68
C SER A 377 19.82 -16.15 1.39
N ARG A 378 19.02 -15.25 0.79
CA ARG A 378 19.30 -14.59 -0.50
C ARG A 378 19.37 -15.54 -1.70
N PHE A 379 18.92 -16.79 -1.54
CA PHE A 379 18.92 -17.76 -2.62
C PHE A 379 17.61 -17.66 -3.41
N HIS A 380 17.41 -16.51 -4.05
CA HIS A 380 16.16 -16.11 -4.71
C HIS A 380 15.82 -16.97 -5.93
N ASP A 381 14.53 -17.14 -6.18
CA ASP A 381 14.05 -17.78 -7.39
C ASP A 381 13.96 -16.74 -8.50
N ARG A 382 14.58 -17.03 -9.65
CA ARG A 382 14.64 -16.15 -10.82
C ARG A 382 14.31 -16.94 -12.07
N ILE A 383 13.13 -16.73 -12.64
CA ILE A 383 12.71 -17.34 -13.89
C ILE A 383 12.64 -16.25 -14.97
N VAL A 384 13.38 -16.43 -16.05
CA VAL A 384 13.44 -15.51 -17.17
C VAL A 384 12.81 -16.13 -18.42
N PHE A 385 12.00 -15.34 -19.09
CA PHE A 385 11.49 -15.57 -20.43
C PHE A 385 12.27 -14.69 -21.40
N THR A 386 12.84 -15.29 -22.45
CA THR A 386 13.52 -14.54 -23.52
C THR A 386 12.82 -14.83 -24.84
N ARG A 387 12.54 -13.78 -25.61
CA ARG A 387 11.89 -13.90 -26.90
C ARG A 387 12.92 -14.27 -27.95
N GLU A 388 12.72 -15.41 -28.59
CA GLU A 388 13.59 -15.92 -29.64
C GLU A 388 13.25 -15.30 -31.00
N ALA A 389 14.14 -15.50 -31.98
CA ALA A 389 14.00 -14.92 -33.32
C ALA A 389 12.75 -15.41 -34.08
N ASP A 390 12.24 -16.60 -33.75
CA ASP A 390 10.99 -17.15 -34.30
C ASP A 390 9.73 -16.63 -33.60
N GLY A 391 9.91 -15.77 -32.59
CA GLY A 391 8.84 -15.15 -31.80
C GLY A 391 8.37 -15.98 -30.61
N GLN A 392 8.91 -17.19 -30.40
CA GLN A 392 8.62 -18.04 -29.24
C GLN A 392 9.35 -17.53 -27.99
N TRP A 393 8.91 -17.99 -26.81
CA TRP A 393 9.55 -17.68 -25.54
C TRP A 393 10.33 -18.90 -25.03
N SER A 394 11.62 -18.71 -24.77
CA SER A 394 12.43 -19.67 -24.02
C SER A 394 12.38 -19.35 -22.53
N VAL A 395 12.39 -20.38 -21.67
CA VAL A 395 12.31 -20.23 -20.20
C VAL A 395 13.58 -20.77 -19.57
N GLN A 396 14.19 -20.00 -18.67
CA GLN A 396 15.41 -20.38 -17.97
C GLN A 396 15.38 -19.92 -16.51
N ARG A 397 16.05 -20.67 -15.64
CA ARG A 397 16.36 -20.23 -14.27
C ARG A 397 17.71 -19.53 -14.25
N LEU A 398 17.77 -18.40 -13.53
CA LEU A 398 19.01 -17.67 -13.27
C LEU A 398 19.47 -17.89 -11.83
N GLN A 399 20.79 -17.82 -11.62
CA GLN A 399 21.35 -17.78 -10.26
C GLN A 399 20.99 -16.44 -9.58
N PRO A 400 20.71 -16.43 -8.27
CA PRO A 400 20.31 -15.23 -7.52
C PRO A 400 21.41 -14.19 -7.35
#